data_AF-A0AAW5GH03-F1
#
_entry.id   AF-A0AAW5GH03-F1
#
_cell.length_a   1.000
_cell.length_b   1.000
_cell.length_c   1.000
_cell.angle_alpha   90.00
_cell.angle_beta   90.00
_cell.angle_gamma   90.00
#
_symmetry.space_group_name_H-M   'P 1'
#
loop_
_entity.id
_entity.type
_entity.pdbx_description
1 polymer ?
#
loop_
_entity_poly.entity_id
_entity_poly.type
_entity_poly.pdbx_seq_one_letter_code
_entity_poly.pdbx_strand_id
1 'polypeptide(L)'
;MQQNLTLWLREAEIQHASIIALLIVLGLILLISAVIHLILHQVVLKRMVLRSLNKPGKTEGHGWKQALTQHNLFNRLAFLLQGVILNIQVFVWLPSQSETREALIICSQVWIMIFALLSLFSLLDVLLNVSARTKVAAQLPLRGIFQSLKLIATIVISIMVVSLLIGKSPLILISGLGAMAAVLMLVFKDPIMGLVAGIQLSANDMLTLGDWLEMPKYGADGAVIDIGLTTVKVRNWDNTVTTIPTYALVSDSFKNWRSMSESGGRRIKRSINIDTTSVHFMTEDEQARLLRSKLLSPYIQNKKSELEQHNAQSDSDLTSPLNGRRLTNLGTFRAYLQVYLRTHPGIHKGMTLMVRQLAPTSEGVPLEIYAFTNTTAWVDYESIQSDIFDHIFAILPEFDLRVHQIPTGHDMRVMAQQMTAPKA
;
A
#
# COMPACT_ATOMS: atom_id res chain seq x y z
N MET A 1 36.46 70.29 -10.22
CA MET A 1 35.33 70.96 -9.52
C MET A 1 34.92 70.24 -8.23
N GLN A 2 34.81 68.90 -8.19
CA GLN A 2 34.58 68.12 -6.96
C GLN A 2 35.71 68.23 -5.91
N GLN A 3 36.98 68.35 -6.33
CA GLN A 3 38.13 68.42 -5.42
C GLN A 3 38.27 69.76 -4.67
N ASN A 4 37.86 70.88 -5.28
CA ASN A 4 37.91 72.18 -4.61
C ASN A 4 36.74 72.37 -3.64
N LEU A 5 35.59 71.74 -3.93
CA LEU A 5 34.43 71.76 -3.02
C LEU A 5 34.72 71.00 -1.71
N THR A 6 35.47 69.90 -1.81
CA THR A 6 35.82 69.03 -0.68
C THR A 6 36.90 69.62 0.22
N LEU A 7 37.79 70.47 -0.31
CA LEU A 7 38.76 71.24 0.49
C LEU A 7 38.10 72.38 1.26
N TRP A 8 37.18 73.12 0.63
CA TRP A 8 36.42 74.20 1.29
C TRP A 8 35.51 73.68 2.43
N LEU A 9 34.92 72.48 2.26
CA LEU A 9 34.10 71.83 3.29
C LEU A 9 34.89 71.29 4.49
N ARG A 10 36.23 71.20 4.39
CA ARG A 10 37.10 70.66 5.45
C ARG A 10 37.64 71.73 6.39
N GLU A 11 37.67 72.99 5.94
CA GLU A 11 38.20 74.15 6.68
C GLU A 11 37.17 74.81 7.61
N ALA A 12 35.88 74.56 7.37
CA ALA A 12 34.83 74.87 8.33
C ALA A 12 34.52 73.60 9.13
N GLU A 13 34.53 73.66 10.46
CA GLU A 13 34.20 72.56 11.39
C GLU A 13 32.77 72.02 11.17
N ILE A 14 32.61 71.17 10.15
CA ILE A 14 31.32 70.74 9.63
C ILE A 14 31.17 69.23 9.87
N GLN A 15 30.82 68.87 11.11
CA GLN A 15 30.14 67.60 11.35
C GLN A 15 28.64 67.69 11.01
N HIS A 16 28.10 68.90 10.80
CA HIS A 16 26.67 69.13 10.56
C HIS A 16 26.23 69.12 9.08
N ALA A 17 27.08 69.44 8.09
CA ALA A 17 26.65 69.42 6.67
C ALA A 17 26.50 68.01 6.11
N SER A 18 27.15 66.99 6.67
CA SER A 18 26.89 65.60 6.29
C SER A 18 25.47 65.18 6.67
N ILE A 19 25.00 65.59 7.87
CA ILE A 19 23.64 65.30 8.36
C ILE A 19 22.60 66.15 7.62
N ILE A 20 22.88 67.44 7.39
CA ILE A 20 21.97 68.33 6.64
C ILE A 20 21.85 67.86 5.18
N ALA A 21 22.96 67.49 4.52
CA ALA A 21 22.91 66.93 3.17
C ALA A 21 22.14 65.60 3.12
N LEU A 22 22.32 64.72 4.11
CA LEU A 22 21.56 63.50 4.24
C LEU A 22 20.05 63.77 4.41
N LEU A 23 19.67 64.73 5.25
CA LEU A 23 18.27 65.13 5.44
C LEU A 23 17.65 65.75 4.19
N ILE A 24 18.40 66.56 3.44
CA ILE A 24 17.96 67.13 2.16
C ILE A 24 17.73 66.02 1.13
N VAL A 25 18.67 65.06 1.02
CA VAL A 25 18.55 63.91 0.12
C VAL A 25 17.34 63.05 0.49
N LEU A 26 17.15 62.72 1.76
CA LEU A 26 15.99 61.97 2.25
C LEU A 26 14.68 62.72 1.98
N GLY A 27 14.66 64.04 2.19
CA GLY A 27 13.51 64.90 1.87
C GLY A 27 13.18 64.91 0.38
N LEU A 28 14.20 64.93 -0.48
CA LEU A 28 14.03 64.92 -1.94
C LEU A 28 13.58 63.53 -2.44
N ILE A 29 14.07 62.42 -1.86
CA ILE A 29 13.57 61.05 -2.10
C ILE A 29 12.08 60.96 -1.72
N LEU A 30 11.71 61.45 -0.54
CA LEU A 30 10.31 61.45 -0.08
C LEU A 30 9.41 62.28 -0.98
N LEU A 31 9.86 63.48 -1.38
CA LEU A 31 9.12 64.36 -2.29
C LEU A 31 8.87 63.68 -3.64
N ILE A 32 9.89 63.11 -4.26
CA ILE A 32 9.75 62.47 -5.58
C ILE A 32 8.90 61.20 -5.45
N SER A 33 9.10 60.39 -4.41
CA SER A 33 8.26 59.22 -4.12
C SER A 33 6.79 59.62 -3.97
N ALA A 34 6.49 60.73 -3.27
CA ALA A 34 5.13 61.24 -3.11
C ALA A 34 4.52 61.76 -4.43
N VAL A 35 5.30 62.50 -5.24
CA VAL A 35 4.86 62.97 -6.57
C VAL A 35 4.58 61.78 -7.49
N ILE A 36 5.45 60.77 -7.50
CA ILE A 36 5.27 59.56 -8.30
C ILE A 36 4.07 58.75 -7.82
N HIS A 37 3.87 58.63 -6.50
CA HIS A 37 2.67 58.00 -5.93
C HIS A 37 1.40 58.72 -6.41
N LEU A 38 1.36 60.05 -6.34
CA LEU A 38 0.25 60.85 -6.83
C LEU A 38 0.02 60.66 -8.34
N ILE A 39 1.08 60.66 -9.15
CA ILE A 39 0.97 60.44 -10.60
C ILE A 39 0.46 59.02 -10.89
N LEU A 40 1.05 57.99 -10.30
CA LEU A 40 0.66 56.60 -10.52
C LEU A 40 -0.80 56.38 -10.10
N HIS A 41 -1.20 56.82 -8.90
CA HIS A 41 -2.56 56.59 -8.41
C HIS A 41 -3.60 57.51 -9.09
N GLN A 42 -3.32 58.81 -9.27
CA GLN A 42 -4.29 59.72 -9.90
C GLN A 42 -4.38 59.52 -11.41
N VAL A 43 -3.29 59.20 -12.11
CA VAL A 43 -3.33 59.04 -13.58
C VAL A 43 -3.72 57.62 -13.96
N VAL A 44 -3.10 56.59 -13.38
CA VAL A 44 -3.34 55.19 -13.80
C VAL A 44 -4.69 54.70 -13.29
N LEU A 45 -4.99 54.82 -11.98
CA LEU A 45 -6.24 54.30 -11.43
C LEU A 45 -7.44 55.12 -11.95
N LYS A 46 -7.39 56.45 -11.90
CA LYS A 46 -8.52 57.29 -12.34
C LYS A 46 -8.78 57.13 -13.84
N ARG A 47 -7.77 57.14 -14.71
CA ARG A 47 -8.01 56.96 -16.17
C ARG A 47 -8.42 55.54 -16.54
N MET A 48 -7.88 54.50 -15.90
CA MET A 48 -8.28 53.11 -16.23
C MET A 48 -9.66 52.74 -15.68
N VAL A 49 -9.94 53.08 -14.42
CA VAL A 49 -11.23 52.77 -13.78
C VAL A 49 -12.36 53.53 -14.45
N LEU A 50 -12.20 54.84 -14.71
CA LEU A 50 -13.22 55.64 -15.40
C LEU A 50 -13.46 55.18 -16.85
N ARG A 51 -12.41 54.76 -17.58
CA ARG A 51 -12.57 54.21 -18.94
C ARG A 51 -13.23 52.83 -18.96
N SER A 52 -13.08 52.05 -17.89
CA SER A 52 -13.72 50.73 -17.77
C SER A 52 -15.18 50.81 -17.34
N LEU A 53 -15.59 51.87 -16.62
CA LEU A 53 -16.97 52.08 -16.16
C LEU A 53 -17.86 52.87 -17.15
N ASN A 54 -17.30 53.77 -17.97
CA ASN A 54 -18.07 54.70 -18.81
C ASN A 54 -18.41 54.23 -20.25
N LYS A 55 -18.43 52.92 -20.54
CA LYS A 55 -18.98 52.43 -21.83
C LYS A 55 -20.01 51.32 -21.61
N PRO A 56 -21.32 51.64 -21.63
CA PRO A 56 -22.37 50.62 -21.63
C PRO A 56 -22.51 50.06 -23.05
N GLY A 57 -21.92 48.89 -23.30
CA GLY A 57 -22.00 48.22 -24.60
C GLY A 57 -21.92 46.70 -24.48
N LYS A 58 -23.02 46.03 -24.83
CA LYS A 58 -23.20 44.56 -24.84
C LYS A 58 -22.35 43.90 -25.93
N THR A 59 -21.05 43.70 -25.70
CA THR A 59 -20.21 42.90 -26.63
C THR A 59 -19.24 42.01 -25.85
N GLU A 60 -19.19 40.73 -26.24
CA GLU A 60 -18.54 39.58 -25.59
C GLU A 60 -17.03 39.72 -25.30
N GLY A 61 -16.38 40.80 -25.77
CA GLY A 61 -14.96 41.08 -25.51
C GLY A 61 -14.64 41.91 -24.26
N HIS A 62 -15.64 42.37 -23.49
CA HIS A 62 -15.41 43.30 -22.35
C HIS A 62 -15.08 42.63 -21.00
N GLY A 63 -15.22 41.30 -20.87
CA GLY A 63 -15.02 40.59 -19.61
C GLY A 63 -13.60 40.70 -19.04
N TRP A 64 -12.59 40.72 -19.90
CA TRP A 64 -11.17 40.83 -19.50
C TRP A 64 -10.84 42.18 -18.86
N LYS A 65 -11.33 43.28 -19.43
CA LYS A 65 -11.09 44.66 -18.92
C LYS A 65 -11.74 44.89 -17.56
N GLN A 66 -12.93 44.33 -17.37
CA GLN A 66 -13.64 44.39 -16.10
C GLN A 66 -12.96 43.51 -15.04
N ALA A 67 -12.52 42.29 -15.39
CA ALA A 67 -11.79 41.43 -14.47
C ALA A 67 -10.47 42.08 -14.01
N LEU A 68 -9.71 42.68 -14.93
CA LEU A 68 -8.44 43.38 -14.66
C LEU A 68 -8.57 44.50 -13.62
N THR A 69 -9.70 45.21 -13.60
CA THR A 69 -9.93 46.36 -12.70
C THR A 69 -10.57 45.95 -11.36
N GLN A 70 -11.27 44.82 -11.30
CA GLN A 70 -11.93 44.33 -10.08
C GLN A 70 -10.98 43.77 -9.02
N HIS A 71 -9.83 43.21 -9.42
CA HIS A 71 -8.93 42.51 -8.49
C HIS A 71 -7.78 43.38 -7.94
N ASN A 72 -7.90 44.71 -7.95
CA ASN A 72 -6.87 45.64 -7.45
C ASN A 72 -5.48 45.45 -8.09
N LEU A 73 -5.40 44.82 -9.26
CA LEU A 73 -4.12 44.50 -9.92
C LEU A 73 -3.29 45.76 -10.19
N PHE A 74 -3.91 46.78 -10.78
CA PHE A 74 -3.23 48.04 -11.09
C PHE A 74 -2.79 48.80 -9.84
N ASN A 75 -3.54 48.70 -8.75
CA ASN A 75 -3.19 49.31 -7.48
C ASN A 75 -1.92 48.66 -6.91
N ARG A 76 -1.87 47.32 -6.92
CA ARG A 76 -0.71 46.56 -6.43
C ARG A 76 0.52 46.74 -7.34
N LEU A 77 0.32 46.82 -8.65
CA LEU A 77 1.40 47.13 -9.61
C LEU A 77 1.94 48.55 -9.43
N ALA A 78 1.08 49.52 -9.11
CA ALA A 78 1.51 50.89 -8.82
C ALA A 78 2.41 50.94 -7.57
N PHE A 79 2.03 50.25 -6.49
CA PHE A 79 2.88 50.14 -5.29
C PHE A 79 4.18 49.36 -5.54
N LEU A 80 4.16 48.34 -6.41
CA LEU A 80 5.37 47.65 -6.84
C LEU A 80 6.32 48.60 -7.57
N LEU A 81 5.80 49.35 -8.54
CA LEU A 81 6.58 50.33 -9.30
C LEU A 81 7.14 51.43 -8.38
N GLN A 82 6.33 51.90 -7.42
CA GLN A 82 6.78 52.86 -6.42
C GLN A 82 7.94 52.30 -5.59
N GLY A 83 7.87 51.04 -5.16
CA GLY A 83 8.96 50.36 -4.47
C GLY A 83 10.24 50.30 -5.31
N VAL A 84 10.13 49.93 -6.59
CA VAL A 84 11.26 49.86 -7.54
C VAL A 84 11.91 51.24 -7.70
N ILE A 85 11.12 52.28 -7.87
CA ILE A 85 11.63 53.64 -8.03
C ILE A 85 12.32 54.12 -6.76
N LEU A 86 11.74 53.85 -5.59
CA LEU A 86 12.36 54.18 -4.31
C LEU A 86 13.70 53.45 -4.13
N ASN A 87 13.78 52.17 -4.52
CA ASN A 87 15.03 51.42 -4.49
C ASN A 87 16.11 52.05 -5.39
N ILE A 88 15.76 52.48 -6.60
CA ILE A 88 16.67 53.19 -7.52
C ILE A 88 17.13 54.53 -6.92
N GLN A 89 16.20 55.32 -6.36
CA GLN A 89 16.54 56.61 -5.74
C GLN A 89 17.51 56.44 -4.58
N VAL A 90 17.24 55.48 -3.70
CA VAL A 90 18.12 55.15 -2.58
C VAL A 90 19.49 54.71 -3.07
N PHE A 91 19.55 53.91 -4.12
CA PHE A 91 20.81 53.44 -4.70
C PHE A 91 21.68 54.57 -5.28
N VAL A 92 21.08 55.51 -6.01
CA VAL A 92 21.78 56.58 -6.74
C VAL A 92 22.15 57.75 -5.83
N TRP A 93 21.28 58.11 -4.87
CA TRP A 93 21.39 59.39 -4.17
C TRP A 93 22.08 59.29 -2.80
N LEU A 94 22.04 58.12 -2.16
CA LEU A 94 22.75 57.91 -0.89
C LEU A 94 24.17 57.38 -1.12
N PRO A 95 25.16 57.83 -0.33
CA PRO A 95 26.53 57.32 -0.39
C PRO A 95 26.61 55.82 -0.12
N SER A 96 27.50 55.12 -0.84
CA SER A 96 27.63 53.66 -0.80
C SER A 96 28.02 53.09 0.57
N GLN A 97 28.67 53.87 1.44
CA GLN A 97 29.15 53.46 2.76
C GLN A 97 28.20 53.85 3.92
N SER A 98 26.97 54.28 3.64
CA SER A 98 26.02 54.67 4.69
C SER A 98 25.14 53.50 5.15
N GLU A 99 25.08 53.23 6.46
CA GLU A 99 24.19 52.22 7.05
C GLU A 99 22.71 52.51 6.73
N THR A 100 22.34 53.80 6.63
CA THR A 100 21.00 54.25 6.27
C THR A 100 20.59 53.83 4.86
N ARG A 101 21.53 53.80 3.91
CA ARG A 101 21.29 53.32 2.54
C ARG A 101 21.00 51.83 2.54
N GLU A 102 21.79 51.04 3.26
CA GLU A 102 21.62 49.59 3.33
C GLU A 102 20.25 49.22 3.91
N ALA A 103 19.87 49.85 5.02
CA ALA A 103 18.54 49.67 5.62
C ALA A 103 17.39 50.05 4.66
N LEU A 104 17.49 51.18 3.95
CA LEU A 104 16.48 51.62 3.00
C LEU A 104 16.40 50.73 1.74
N ILE A 105 17.53 50.18 1.29
CA ILE A 105 17.56 49.20 0.20
C ILE A 105 16.84 47.91 0.63
N ILE A 106 17.13 47.38 1.82
CA ILE A 106 16.47 46.18 2.34
C ILE A 106 14.96 46.41 2.47
N CYS A 107 14.54 47.51 3.12
CA CYS A 107 13.13 47.85 3.27
C CYS A 107 12.40 47.98 1.91
N SER A 108 13.03 48.64 0.93
CA SER A 108 12.44 48.79 -0.41
C SER A 108 12.38 47.48 -1.19
N GLN A 109 13.37 46.59 -1.06
CA GLN A 109 13.33 45.27 -1.68
C GLN A 109 12.26 44.36 -1.04
N VAL A 110 12.11 44.40 0.28
CA VAL A 110 10.99 43.71 0.96
C VAL A 110 9.64 44.23 0.46
N TRP A 111 9.49 45.55 0.35
CA TRP A 111 8.29 46.17 -0.22
C TRP A 111 8.00 45.67 -1.64
N ILE A 112 9.01 45.68 -2.53
CA ILE A 112 8.89 45.19 -3.91
C ILE A 112 8.45 43.72 -3.92
N MET A 113 9.07 42.86 -3.10
CA MET A 113 8.72 41.43 -3.04
C MET A 113 7.28 41.19 -2.59
N ILE A 114 6.83 41.90 -1.55
CA ILE A 114 5.45 41.79 -1.05
C ILE A 114 4.45 42.24 -2.11
N PHE A 115 4.67 43.40 -2.73
CA PHE A 115 3.76 43.92 -3.76
C PHE A 115 3.85 43.12 -5.07
N ALA A 116 4.97 42.44 -5.34
CA ALA A 116 5.08 41.48 -6.44
C ALA A 116 4.22 40.24 -6.20
N LEU A 117 4.27 39.69 -4.98
CA LEU A 117 3.41 38.57 -4.58
C LEU A 117 1.93 38.94 -4.66
N LEU A 118 1.54 40.11 -4.12
CA LEU A 118 0.17 40.60 -4.19
C LEU A 118 -0.27 40.85 -5.63
N SER A 119 0.60 41.40 -6.48
CA SER A 119 0.31 41.60 -7.90
C SER A 119 0.11 40.27 -8.62
N LEU A 120 0.94 39.27 -8.33
CA LEU A 120 0.77 37.90 -8.85
C LEU A 120 -0.57 37.31 -8.40
N PHE A 121 -0.97 37.49 -7.14
CA PHE A 121 -2.27 37.01 -6.65
C PHE A 121 -3.43 37.63 -7.42
N SER A 122 -3.39 38.95 -7.62
CA SER A 122 -4.39 39.65 -8.40
C SER A 122 -4.43 39.18 -9.85
N LEU A 123 -3.26 38.93 -10.46
CA LEU A 123 -3.17 38.40 -11.81
C LEU A 123 -3.79 37.01 -11.90
N LEU A 124 -3.47 36.13 -10.95
CA LEU A 124 -4.03 34.79 -10.83
C LEU A 124 -5.55 34.82 -10.63
N ASP A 125 -6.08 35.77 -9.86
CA ASP A 125 -7.53 35.96 -9.70
C ASP A 125 -8.21 36.44 -10.98
N VAL A 126 -7.58 37.36 -11.70
CA VAL A 126 -8.06 37.81 -13.03
C VAL A 126 -8.12 36.63 -13.98
N LEU A 127 -7.04 35.85 -14.07
CA LEU A 127 -6.96 34.67 -14.93
C LEU A 127 -8.04 33.65 -14.56
N LEU A 128 -8.21 33.34 -13.27
CA LEU A 128 -9.24 32.42 -12.81
C LEU A 128 -10.66 32.90 -13.18
N ASN A 129 -10.98 34.18 -12.95
CA ASN A 129 -12.29 34.76 -13.25
C ASN A 129 -12.58 34.71 -14.76
N VAL A 130 -11.57 34.89 -15.60
CA VAL A 130 -11.75 34.81 -17.04
C VAL A 130 -11.82 33.36 -17.53
N SER A 131 -10.92 32.49 -17.08
CA SER A 131 -10.94 31.07 -17.43
C SER A 131 -12.28 30.43 -17.05
N ALA A 132 -12.83 30.74 -15.88
CA ALA A 132 -14.12 30.22 -15.40
C ALA A 132 -15.33 30.59 -16.28
N ARG A 133 -15.20 31.54 -17.21
CA ARG A 133 -16.28 31.92 -18.16
C ARG A 133 -16.33 31.02 -19.40
N THR A 134 -15.33 30.17 -19.61
CA THR A 134 -15.31 29.24 -20.74
C THR A 134 -15.93 27.90 -20.36
N LYS A 135 -16.74 27.31 -21.25
CA LYS A 135 -17.50 26.07 -20.98
C LYS A 135 -16.62 24.87 -20.60
N VAL A 136 -15.39 24.81 -21.12
CA VAL A 136 -14.43 23.72 -20.89
C VAL A 136 -13.75 23.86 -19.52
N ALA A 137 -13.31 25.07 -19.18
CA ALA A 137 -12.60 25.35 -17.92
C ALA A 137 -13.50 25.27 -16.68
N ALA A 138 -14.82 25.49 -16.84
CA ALA A 138 -15.79 25.40 -15.75
C ALA A 138 -15.92 23.98 -15.15
N GLN A 139 -15.53 22.94 -15.90
CA GLN A 139 -15.58 21.55 -15.44
C GLN A 139 -14.29 21.10 -14.71
N LEU A 140 -13.25 21.95 -14.71
CA LEU A 140 -11.97 21.65 -14.07
C LEU A 140 -11.89 22.29 -12.66
N PRO A 141 -11.17 21.68 -11.70
CA PRO A 141 -10.99 22.22 -10.35
C PRO A 141 -9.97 23.38 -10.32
N LEU A 142 -10.17 24.41 -11.15
CA LEU A 142 -9.21 25.51 -11.34
C LEU A 142 -8.95 26.30 -10.06
N ARG A 143 -9.95 26.47 -9.19
CA ARG A 143 -9.75 27.16 -7.90
C ARG A 143 -8.64 26.51 -7.08
N GLY A 144 -8.62 25.17 -6.99
CA GLY A 144 -7.59 24.43 -6.28
C GLY A 144 -6.20 24.65 -6.89
N ILE A 145 -6.09 24.60 -8.22
CA ILE A 145 -4.81 24.81 -8.93
C ILE A 145 -4.26 26.22 -8.69
N PHE A 146 -5.08 27.26 -8.88
CA PHE A 146 -4.66 28.64 -8.65
C PHE A 146 -4.34 28.91 -7.18
N GLN A 147 -5.05 28.27 -6.24
CA GLN A 147 -4.74 28.35 -4.81
C GLN A 147 -3.40 27.68 -4.47
N SER A 148 -3.09 26.52 -5.06
CA SER A 148 -1.79 25.86 -4.92
C SER A 148 -0.66 26.72 -5.48
N LEU A 149 -0.85 27.37 -6.63
CA LEU A 149 0.14 28.30 -7.19
C LEU A 149 0.39 29.50 -6.26
N LYS A 150 -0.67 30.08 -5.69
CA LYS A 150 -0.54 31.17 -4.70
C LYS A 150 0.22 30.71 -3.45
N LEU A 151 -0.06 29.49 -2.97
CA LEU A 151 0.66 28.91 -1.83
C LEU A 151 2.15 28.75 -2.13
N ILE A 152 2.50 28.16 -3.27
CA ILE A 152 3.91 27.98 -3.69
C ILE A 152 4.60 29.34 -3.79
N ALA A 153 3.97 30.32 -4.46
CA ALA A 153 4.53 31.67 -4.58
C ALA A 153 4.75 32.34 -3.21
N THR A 154 3.83 32.13 -2.25
CA THR A 154 3.96 32.66 -0.89
C THR A 154 5.18 32.06 -0.18
N ILE A 155 5.35 30.75 -0.26
CA ILE A 155 6.50 30.06 0.34
C ILE A 155 7.81 30.59 -0.26
N VAL A 156 7.90 30.69 -1.58
CA VAL A 156 9.11 31.19 -2.27
C VAL A 156 9.43 32.62 -1.87
N ILE A 157 8.44 33.53 -1.92
CA ILE A 157 8.66 34.94 -1.58
C ILE A 157 8.99 35.10 -0.09
N SER A 158 8.36 34.34 0.80
CA SER A 158 8.66 34.38 2.24
C SER A 158 10.11 33.97 2.51
N ILE A 159 10.60 32.91 1.85
CA ILE A 159 12.00 32.49 1.93
C ILE A 159 12.92 33.59 1.39
N MET A 160 12.59 34.20 0.26
CA MET A 160 13.39 35.31 -0.30
C MET A 160 13.45 36.52 0.63
N VAL A 161 12.34 36.89 1.28
CA VAL A 161 12.28 37.98 2.26
C VAL A 161 13.17 37.66 3.47
N VAL A 162 13.04 36.48 4.06
CA VAL A 162 13.87 36.06 5.20
C VAL A 162 15.36 36.00 4.80
N SER A 163 15.64 35.48 3.61
CA SER A 163 17.00 35.42 3.05
C SER A 163 17.64 36.79 2.94
N LEU A 164 16.87 37.77 2.47
CA LEU A 164 17.32 39.15 2.34
C LEU A 164 17.61 39.78 3.71
N LEU A 165 16.74 39.56 4.70
CA LEU A 165 16.91 40.09 6.05
C LEU A 165 18.13 39.51 6.78
N ILE A 166 18.44 38.23 6.56
CA ILE A 166 19.59 37.55 7.17
C ILE A 166 20.89 37.79 6.37
N GLY A 167 20.80 38.34 5.15
CA GLY A 167 21.97 38.56 4.28
C GLY A 167 22.61 37.26 3.77
N LYS A 168 21.82 36.20 3.62
CA LYS A 168 22.26 34.90 3.09
C LYS A 168 21.57 34.60 1.77
N SER A 169 22.06 33.61 1.02
CA SER A 169 21.41 33.23 -0.24
C SER A 169 20.14 32.41 0.04
N PRO A 170 19.06 32.55 -0.76
CA PRO A 170 17.83 31.79 -0.55
C PRO A 170 18.06 30.28 -0.66
N LEU A 171 19.06 29.90 -1.47
CA LEU A 171 19.47 28.52 -1.68
C LEU A 171 19.96 27.85 -0.39
N ILE A 172 20.62 28.59 0.51
CA ILE A 172 21.08 28.07 1.82
C ILE A 172 19.89 27.80 2.74
N LEU A 173 18.87 28.66 2.73
CA LEU A 173 17.67 28.44 3.52
C LEU A 173 16.87 27.26 2.98
N ILE A 174 16.71 27.17 1.66
CA ILE A 174 16.02 26.04 1.01
C ILE A 174 16.76 24.74 1.26
N SER A 175 18.10 24.73 1.17
CA SER A 175 18.89 23.53 1.45
C SER A 175 18.79 23.12 2.92
N GLY A 176 18.80 24.07 3.85
CA GLY A 176 18.57 23.82 5.28
C GLY A 176 17.19 23.24 5.57
N LEU A 177 16.12 23.84 5.02
CA LEU A 177 14.76 23.31 5.15
C LEU A 177 14.62 21.94 4.49
N GLY A 178 15.22 21.73 3.33
CA GLY A 178 15.21 20.46 2.61
C GLY A 178 15.95 19.36 3.37
N ALA A 179 17.12 19.66 3.93
CA ALA A 179 17.87 18.73 4.77
C ALA A 179 17.07 18.36 6.03
N MET A 180 16.45 19.35 6.69
CA MET A 180 15.58 19.11 7.84
C MET A 180 14.37 18.24 7.46
N ALA A 181 13.71 18.51 6.34
CA ALA A 181 12.59 17.72 5.85
C ALA A 181 13.00 16.28 5.52
N ALA A 182 14.16 16.07 4.92
CA ALA A 182 14.69 14.74 4.62
C ALA A 182 15.01 13.95 5.90
N VAL A 183 15.62 14.60 6.90
CA VAL A 183 15.89 13.99 8.20
C VAL A 183 14.58 13.65 8.92
N LEU A 184 13.61 14.57 8.94
CA LEU A 184 12.29 14.31 9.51
C LEU A 184 11.59 13.16 8.79
N MET A 185 11.64 13.12 7.45
CA MET A 185 11.06 12.02 6.68
C MET A 185 11.74 10.69 7.01
N LEU A 186 13.07 10.67 7.18
CA LEU A 186 13.80 9.47 7.56
C LEU A 186 13.42 8.99 8.96
N VAL A 187 13.32 9.90 9.93
CA VAL A 187 12.98 9.59 11.33
C VAL A 187 11.52 9.16 11.47
N PHE A 188 10.60 9.80 10.76
CA PHE A 188 9.17 9.53 10.84
C PHE A 188 8.65 8.52 9.81
N LYS A 189 9.53 7.93 9.00
CA LYS A 189 9.16 6.95 7.97
C LYS A 189 8.32 5.81 8.56
N ASP A 190 8.84 5.14 9.58
CA ASP A 190 8.19 3.96 10.18
C ASP A 190 6.91 4.31 10.95
N PRO A 191 6.85 5.40 11.75
CA PRO A 191 5.61 5.88 12.34
C PRO A 191 4.51 6.20 11.32
N ILE A 192 4.84 6.86 10.20
CA ILE A 192 3.85 7.19 9.16
C ILE A 192 3.33 5.91 8.51
N MET A 193 4.21 4.96 8.18
CA MET A 193 3.79 3.66 7.62
C MET A 193 2.92 2.88 8.61
N GLY A 194 3.29 2.84 9.89
CA GLY A 194 2.50 2.18 10.93
C GLY A 194 1.10 2.79 11.08
N LEU A 195 1.00 4.13 11.11
CA LEU A 195 -0.27 4.85 11.17
C LEU A 195 -1.18 4.52 9.98
N VAL A 196 -0.66 4.65 8.77
CA VAL A 196 -1.42 4.39 7.54
C VAL A 196 -1.87 2.92 7.49
N ALA A 197 -0.98 2.00 7.85
CA ALA A 197 -1.29 0.58 7.89
C ALA A 197 -2.35 0.23 8.94
N GLY A 198 -2.28 0.83 10.13
CA GLY A 198 -3.29 0.63 11.17
C GLY A 198 -4.68 1.09 10.75
N ILE A 199 -4.77 2.27 10.13
CA ILE A 199 -6.04 2.77 9.56
C ILE A 199 -6.53 1.82 8.47
N GLN A 200 -5.66 1.39 7.56
CA GLN A 200 -6.02 0.48 6.47
C GLN A 200 -6.51 -0.88 6.98
N LEU A 201 -5.83 -1.44 7.99
CA LEU A 201 -6.18 -2.71 8.60
C LEU A 201 -7.57 -2.66 9.26
N SER A 202 -7.85 -1.57 9.98
CA SER A 202 -9.16 -1.35 10.61
C SER A 202 -10.26 -1.01 9.58
N ALA A 203 -9.97 -0.23 8.55
CA ALA A 203 -10.96 0.18 7.55
C ALA A 203 -11.38 -0.96 6.64
N ASN A 204 -10.49 -1.93 6.38
CA ASN A 204 -10.75 -3.09 5.52
C ASN A 204 -11.17 -4.36 6.28
N ASP A 205 -11.35 -4.29 7.61
CA ASP A 205 -11.65 -5.45 8.46
C ASP A 205 -10.76 -6.67 8.16
N MET A 206 -9.45 -6.44 8.02
CA MET A 206 -8.50 -7.52 7.69
C MET A 206 -8.26 -8.45 8.90
N LEU A 207 -8.48 -7.95 10.11
CA LEU A 207 -8.21 -8.64 11.37
C LEU A 207 -9.07 -8.06 12.50
N THR A 208 -9.63 -8.91 13.35
CA THR A 208 -10.39 -8.53 14.56
C THR A 208 -9.82 -9.15 15.81
N LEU A 209 -10.17 -8.56 16.96
CA LEU A 209 -9.88 -9.15 18.26
C LEU A 209 -10.49 -10.56 18.35
N GLY A 210 -9.71 -11.51 18.85
CA GLY A 210 -10.10 -12.91 18.96
C GLY A 210 -9.81 -13.77 17.72
N ASP A 211 -9.47 -13.16 16.57
CA ASP A 211 -9.10 -13.94 15.39
C ASP A 211 -7.87 -14.81 15.65
N TRP A 212 -7.85 -16.00 15.07
CA TRP A 212 -6.64 -16.79 15.00
C TRP A 212 -5.79 -16.32 13.81
N LEU A 213 -4.65 -15.71 14.13
CA LEU A 213 -3.64 -15.23 13.17
C LEU A 213 -2.44 -16.17 13.14
N GLU A 214 -2.00 -16.52 11.93
CA GLU A 214 -0.74 -17.23 11.68
C GLU A 214 0.16 -16.40 10.74
N MET A 215 1.35 -16.05 11.23
CA MET A 215 2.37 -15.29 10.51
C MET A 215 3.78 -15.81 10.89
N PRO A 216 4.28 -16.84 10.18
CA PRO A 216 5.53 -17.52 10.53
C PRO A 216 6.76 -16.61 10.57
N LYS A 217 6.81 -15.59 9.70
CA LYS A 217 7.92 -14.60 9.63
C LYS A 217 8.16 -13.88 10.96
N TYR A 218 7.12 -13.69 11.77
CA TYR A 218 7.19 -13.02 13.07
C TYR A 218 7.00 -13.99 14.24
N GLY A 219 6.89 -15.30 13.98
CA GLY A 219 6.61 -16.28 15.02
C GLY A 219 5.27 -16.02 15.73
N ALA A 220 4.25 -15.61 14.98
CA ALA A 220 2.90 -15.44 15.51
C ALA A 220 2.01 -16.59 15.04
N ASP A 221 1.44 -17.34 15.97
CA ASP A 221 0.45 -18.38 15.72
C ASP A 221 -0.48 -18.48 16.93
N GLY A 222 -1.59 -17.76 16.89
CA GLY A 222 -2.56 -17.76 17.98
C GLY A 222 -3.60 -16.65 17.91
N ALA A 223 -4.24 -16.39 19.04
CA ALA A 223 -5.37 -15.46 19.12
C ALA A 223 -4.91 -14.01 19.21
N VAL A 224 -5.52 -13.14 18.41
CA VAL A 224 -5.31 -11.69 18.48
C VAL A 224 -5.93 -11.16 19.78
N ILE A 225 -5.12 -10.57 20.63
CA ILE A 225 -5.55 -10.05 21.94
C ILE A 225 -5.66 -8.53 21.98
N ASP A 226 -4.99 -7.83 21.07
CA ASP A 226 -4.98 -6.37 21.01
C ASP A 226 -4.65 -5.89 19.58
N ILE A 227 -5.33 -4.84 19.13
CA ILE A 227 -5.11 -4.19 17.84
C ILE A 227 -4.92 -2.69 18.11
N GLY A 228 -3.67 -2.26 18.13
CA GLY A 228 -3.29 -0.86 18.18
C GLY A 228 -3.09 -0.28 16.79
N LEU A 229 -2.81 1.03 16.75
CA LEU A 229 -2.59 1.76 15.50
C LEU A 229 -1.27 1.36 14.81
N THR A 230 -0.24 1.06 15.59
CA THR A 230 1.10 0.74 15.08
C THR A 230 1.51 -0.71 15.33
N THR A 231 0.78 -1.43 16.18
CA THR A 231 1.11 -2.80 16.57
C THR A 231 -0.14 -3.65 16.80
N VAL A 232 -0.04 -4.93 16.50
CA VAL A 232 -1.01 -5.98 16.86
C VAL A 232 -0.32 -6.95 17.83
N LYS A 233 -1.02 -7.37 18.89
CA LYS A 233 -0.52 -8.39 19.81
C LYS A 233 -1.28 -9.69 19.62
N VAL A 234 -0.52 -10.77 19.50
CA VAL A 234 -1.02 -12.12 19.30
C VAL A 234 -0.54 -12.97 20.47
N ARG A 235 -1.47 -13.63 21.16
CA ARG A 235 -1.15 -14.65 22.16
C ARG A 235 -1.02 -15.98 21.44
N ASN A 236 0.20 -16.50 21.38
CA ASN A 236 0.48 -17.79 20.77
C ASN A 236 -0.14 -18.94 21.58
N TRP A 237 -0.25 -20.12 20.97
CA TRP A 237 -0.78 -21.31 21.64
C TRP A 237 0.07 -21.78 22.83
N ASP A 238 1.35 -21.42 22.88
CA ASP A 238 2.24 -21.63 24.03
C ASP A 238 2.08 -20.55 25.13
N ASN A 239 1.09 -19.67 24.99
CA ASN A 239 0.78 -18.51 25.85
C ASN A 239 1.80 -17.37 25.84
N THR A 240 2.79 -17.38 24.94
CA THR A 240 3.66 -16.21 24.71
C THR A 240 2.92 -15.10 23.96
N VAL A 241 3.41 -13.86 24.01
CA VAL A 241 2.83 -12.73 23.28
C VAL A 241 3.80 -12.22 22.22
N THR A 242 3.42 -12.39 20.96
CA THR A 242 4.13 -11.80 19.81
C THR A 242 3.53 -10.42 19.51
N THR A 243 4.39 -9.40 19.40
CA THR A 243 3.98 -8.05 18.99
C THR A 243 4.43 -7.81 17.55
N ILE A 244 3.48 -7.60 16.65
CA ILE A 244 3.70 -7.44 15.22
C ILE A 244 3.42 -5.98 14.86
N PRO A 245 4.31 -5.27 14.14
CA PRO A 245 4.00 -3.95 13.65
C PRO A 245 2.90 -4.00 12.57
N THR A 246 1.95 -3.05 12.60
CA THR A 246 0.79 -3.05 11.68
C THR A 246 1.18 -2.97 10.22
N TYR A 247 2.28 -2.26 9.88
CA TYR A 247 2.77 -2.19 8.50
C TYR A 247 3.11 -3.58 7.94
N ALA A 248 3.56 -4.53 8.77
CA ALA A 248 3.89 -5.87 8.32
C ALA A 248 2.65 -6.67 7.90
N LEU A 249 1.49 -6.42 8.52
CA LEU A 249 0.22 -7.06 8.16
C LEU A 249 -0.37 -6.52 6.85
N VAL A 250 0.08 -5.33 6.42
CA VAL A 250 -0.30 -4.75 5.13
C VAL A 250 0.71 -5.12 4.04
N SER A 251 2.01 -5.21 4.37
CA SER A 251 3.07 -5.46 3.40
C SER A 251 3.37 -6.93 3.14
N ASP A 252 3.18 -7.80 4.14
CA ASP A 252 3.45 -9.24 4.07
C ASP A 252 2.14 -10.06 4.08
N SER A 253 2.21 -11.31 3.58
CA SER A 253 1.09 -12.26 3.70
C SER A 253 1.00 -12.84 5.11
N PHE A 254 -0.21 -12.88 5.65
CA PHE A 254 -0.55 -13.64 6.86
C PHE A 254 -1.82 -14.48 6.61
N LYS A 255 -2.09 -15.46 7.45
CA LYS A 255 -3.36 -16.20 7.42
C LYS A 255 -4.25 -15.74 8.56
N ASN A 256 -5.49 -15.46 8.23
CA ASN A 256 -6.57 -15.29 9.20
C ASN A 256 -7.49 -16.51 9.14
N TRP A 257 -7.58 -17.26 10.23
CA TRP A 257 -8.39 -18.48 10.31
C TRP A 257 -9.87 -18.22 10.64
N ARG A 258 -10.31 -16.96 10.72
CA ARG A 258 -11.72 -16.58 10.94
C ARG A 258 -12.65 -17.25 9.92
N SER A 259 -12.33 -17.17 8.63
CA SER A 259 -13.16 -17.77 7.58
C SER A 259 -13.24 -19.29 7.68
N MET A 260 -12.20 -19.97 8.17
CA MET A 260 -12.27 -21.40 8.45
C MET A 260 -13.23 -21.68 9.61
N SER A 261 -13.10 -20.91 10.70
CA SER A 261 -13.95 -21.03 11.89
C SER A 261 -15.44 -20.78 11.59
N GLU A 262 -15.73 -19.82 10.71
CA GLU A 262 -17.08 -19.46 10.27
C GLU A 262 -17.65 -20.41 9.21
N SER A 263 -16.80 -21.07 8.42
CA SER A 263 -17.26 -21.98 7.35
C SER A 263 -18.01 -23.22 7.85
N GLY A 264 -17.94 -23.52 9.14
CA GLY A 264 -18.58 -24.69 9.74
C GLY A 264 -17.87 -26.01 9.46
N GLY A 265 -16.67 -25.99 8.86
CA GLY A 265 -15.88 -27.21 8.68
C GLY A 265 -14.38 -26.98 8.61
N ARG A 266 -13.61 -27.93 9.16
CA ARG A 266 -12.15 -27.88 9.19
C ARG A 266 -11.57 -29.00 8.34
N ARG A 267 -10.57 -28.67 7.51
CA ARG A 267 -10.03 -29.60 6.51
C ARG A 267 -9.17 -30.69 7.16
N ILE A 268 -9.48 -31.94 6.85
CA ILE A 268 -8.59 -33.10 6.98
C ILE A 268 -7.84 -33.25 5.66
N LYS A 269 -6.50 -33.22 5.72
CA LYS A 269 -5.63 -33.48 4.57
C LYS A 269 -4.41 -34.26 5.07
N ARG A 270 -4.56 -35.59 5.09
CA ARG A 270 -3.53 -36.53 5.56
C ARG A 270 -3.49 -37.72 4.63
N SER A 271 -2.31 -38.32 4.48
CA SER A 271 -2.12 -39.49 3.62
C SER A 271 -1.71 -40.69 4.47
N ILE A 272 -2.16 -41.87 4.07
CA ILE A 272 -1.52 -43.12 4.44
C ILE A 272 -0.68 -43.60 3.28
N ASN A 273 0.57 -43.94 3.55
CA ASN A 273 1.45 -44.47 2.52
C ASN A 273 1.23 -45.98 2.41
N ILE A 274 0.80 -46.43 1.24
CA ILE A 274 0.55 -47.85 0.96
C ILE A 274 1.82 -48.49 0.40
N ASP A 275 2.16 -49.66 0.91
CA ASP A 275 3.22 -50.49 0.34
C ASP A 275 2.82 -50.93 -1.08
N THR A 276 3.56 -50.43 -2.08
CA THR A 276 3.34 -50.73 -3.51
C THR A 276 3.36 -52.23 -3.80
N THR A 277 4.10 -53.01 -3.02
CA THR A 277 4.29 -54.46 -3.22
C THR A 277 3.08 -55.28 -2.75
N SER A 278 2.19 -54.67 -1.94
CA SER A 278 0.92 -55.26 -1.54
C SER A 278 -0.19 -55.06 -2.58
N VAL A 279 0.04 -54.25 -3.62
CA VAL A 279 -0.96 -53.92 -4.64
C VAL A 279 -1.03 -55.01 -5.70
N HIS A 280 -2.21 -55.59 -5.92
CA HIS A 280 -2.43 -56.66 -6.89
C HIS A 280 -3.86 -56.66 -7.47
N PHE A 281 -4.07 -57.44 -8.54
CA PHE A 281 -5.40 -57.75 -9.05
C PHE A 281 -6.11 -58.72 -8.14
N MET A 282 -7.35 -58.41 -7.79
CA MET A 282 -8.08 -59.19 -6.81
C MET A 282 -8.51 -60.56 -7.34
N THR A 283 -8.41 -61.59 -6.50
CA THR A 283 -8.97 -62.91 -6.77
C THR A 283 -10.49 -62.94 -6.58
N GLU A 284 -11.18 -63.94 -7.13
CA GLU A 284 -12.62 -64.10 -6.90
C GLU A 284 -12.94 -64.36 -5.42
N ASP A 285 -12.05 -65.03 -4.68
CA ASP A 285 -12.21 -65.30 -3.25
C ASP A 285 -12.09 -64.01 -2.41
N GLU A 286 -11.14 -63.13 -2.73
CA GLU A 286 -11.02 -61.80 -2.12
C GLU A 286 -12.25 -60.93 -2.40
N GLN A 287 -12.73 -60.95 -3.65
CA GLN A 287 -13.96 -60.25 -4.03
C GLN A 287 -15.16 -60.80 -3.24
N ALA A 288 -15.29 -62.12 -3.13
CA ALA A 288 -16.37 -62.77 -2.38
C ALA A 288 -16.31 -62.45 -0.87
N ARG A 289 -15.11 -62.34 -0.29
CA ARG A 289 -14.90 -61.91 1.10
C ARG A 289 -15.38 -60.47 1.29
N LEU A 290 -14.98 -59.55 0.42
CA LEU A 290 -15.34 -58.13 0.50
C LEU A 290 -16.82 -57.84 0.19
N LEU A 291 -17.49 -58.71 -0.60
CA LEU A 291 -18.93 -58.62 -0.84
C LEU A 291 -19.78 -58.77 0.42
N ARG A 292 -19.23 -59.34 1.50
CA ARG A 292 -19.88 -59.42 2.83
C ARG A 292 -20.02 -58.04 3.49
N SER A 293 -19.24 -57.05 3.07
CA SER A 293 -19.33 -55.69 3.58
C SER A 293 -20.53 -54.95 3.00
N LYS A 294 -21.44 -54.50 3.87
CA LYS A 294 -22.64 -53.73 3.49
C LYS A 294 -22.29 -52.44 2.73
N LEU A 295 -21.20 -51.76 3.09
CA LEU A 295 -20.80 -50.49 2.48
C LEU A 295 -20.18 -50.68 1.08
N LEU A 296 -19.52 -51.81 0.85
CA LEU A 296 -18.73 -52.04 -0.36
C LEU A 296 -19.44 -52.89 -1.41
N SER A 297 -20.41 -53.72 -1.00
CA SER A 297 -21.16 -54.62 -1.88
C SER A 297 -21.75 -53.91 -3.11
N PRO A 298 -22.43 -52.73 -2.98
CA PRO A 298 -22.96 -52.03 -4.16
C PRO A 298 -21.86 -51.58 -5.14
N TYR A 299 -20.69 -51.17 -4.62
CA TYR A 299 -19.57 -50.76 -5.46
C TYR A 299 -18.99 -51.95 -6.24
N ILE A 300 -18.73 -53.08 -5.57
CA ILE A 300 -18.14 -54.26 -6.22
C ILE A 300 -19.08 -54.78 -7.30
N GLN A 301 -20.39 -54.89 -7.02
CA GLN A 301 -21.38 -55.36 -7.99
C GLN A 301 -21.43 -54.46 -9.24
N ASN A 302 -21.54 -53.15 -9.05
CA ASN A 302 -21.58 -52.19 -10.16
C ASN A 302 -20.27 -52.21 -10.96
N LYS A 303 -19.13 -52.28 -10.26
CA LYS A 303 -17.82 -52.25 -10.91
C LYS A 303 -17.55 -53.54 -11.68
N LYS A 304 -17.95 -54.70 -11.15
CA LYS A 304 -17.84 -55.99 -11.84
C LYS A 304 -18.64 -55.98 -13.14
N SER A 305 -19.89 -55.50 -13.11
CA SER A 305 -20.72 -55.37 -14.32
C SER A 305 -20.11 -54.40 -15.36
N GLU A 306 -19.59 -53.24 -14.93
CA GLU A 306 -18.87 -52.31 -15.84
C GLU A 306 -17.65 -52.98 -16.51
N LEU A 307 -16.87 -53.73 -15.75
CA LEU A 307 -15.67 -54.42 -16.24
C LEU A 307 -16.02 -55.54 -17.23
N GLU A 308 -17.03 -56.34 -16.92
CA GLU A 308 -17.54 -57.40 -17.80
C GLU A 308 -18.02 -56.83 -19.14
N GLN A 309 -18.81 -55.75 -19.11
CA GLN A 309 -19.28 -55.07 -20.32
C GLN A 309 -18.12 -54.53 -21.17
N HIS A 310 -17.14 -53.89 -20.55
CA HIS A 310 -15.99 -53.32 -21.25
C HIS A 310 -15.09 -54.40 -21.88
N ASN A 311 -14.83 -55.47 -21.13
CA ASN A 311 -13.98 -56.57 -21.59
C ASN A 311 -14.65 -57.35 -22.73
N ALA A 312 -15.98 -57.53 -22.68
CA ALA A 312 -16.76 -58.15 -23.74
C ALA A 312 -16.77 -57.30 -25.03
N GLN A 313 -16.83 -55.97 -24.93
CA GLN A 313 -16.77 -55.07 -26.08
C GLN A 313 -15.40 -55.03 -26.75
N SER A 314 -14.34 -55.30 -25.99
CA SER A 314 -12.95 -55.17 -26.45
C SER A 314 -12.32 -56.50 -26.86
N ASP A 315 -13.11 -57.57 -26.96
CA ASP A 315 -12.70 -58.96 -27.27
C ASP A 315 -11.40 -59.38 -26.55
N SER A 316 -11.30 -59.02 -25.27
CA SER A 316 -10.06 -59.16 -24.50
C SER A 316 -9.89 -60.58 -23.99
N ASP A 317 -8.79 -61.24 -24.34
CA ASP A 317 -8.43 -62.56 -23.81
C ASP A 317 -8.09 -62.50 -22.31
N LEU A 318 -9.06 -62.83 -21.46
CA LEU A 318 -8.94 -62.77 -20.00
C LEU A 318 -8.05 -63.88 -19.40
N THR A 319 -7.50 -64.79 -20.20
CA THR A 319 -6.53 -65.79 -19.70
C THR A 319 -5.22 -65.14 -19.24
N SER A 320 -4.83 -64.02 -19.86
CA SER A 320 -3.67 -63.23 -19.47
C SER A 320 -4.06 -62.06 -18.53
N PRO A 321 -3.33 -61.82 -17.43
CA PRO A 321 -3.54 -60.65 -16.57
C PRO A 321 -3.17 -59.32 -17.22
N LEU A 322 -2.46 -59.36 -18.36
CA LEU A 322 -2.12 -58.16 -19.15
C LEU A 322 -3.31 -57.65 -19.96
N ASN A 323 -4.32 -58.49 -20.17
CA ASN A 323 -5.47 -58.23 -21.01
C ASN A 323 -6.72 -57.99 -20.15
N GLY A 324 -7.58 -57.09 -20.62
CA GLY A 324 -8.82 -56.74 -19.94
C GLY A 324 -8.62 -55.94 -18.66
N ARG A 325 -9.68 -55.24 -18.24
CA ARG A 325 -9.69 -54.48 -16.99
C ARG A 325 -10.12 -55.39 -15.84
N ARG A 326 -9.46 -55.24 -14.68
CA ARG A 326 -9.71 -56.02 -13.46
C ARG A 326 -9.80 -55.12 -12.24
N LEU A 327 -10.42 -55.62 -11.16
CA LEU A 327 -10.40 -54.95 -9.85
C LEU A 327 -9.00 -55.06 -9.23
N THR A 328 -8.58 -54.00 -8.55
CA THR A 328 -7.36 -54.00 -7.74
C THR A 328 -7.74 -53.77 -6.29
N ASN A 329 -7.03 -54.41 -5.37
CA ASN A 329 -7.29 -54.26 -3.95
C ASN A 329 -7.17 -52.79 -3.50
N LEU A 330 -6.16 -52.06 -3.99
CA LEU A 330 -5.98 -50.62 -3.73
C LEU A 330 -7.12 -49.76 -4.30
N GLY A 331 -7.60 -50.08 -5.51
CA GLY A 331 -8.74 -49.38 -6.12
C GLY A 331 -10.03 -49.59 -5.33
N THR A 332 -10.26 -50.82 -4.89
CA THR A 332 -11.40 -51.22 -4.07
C THR A 332 -11.34 -50.60 -2.67
N PHE A 333 -10.17 -50.57 -2.04
CA PHE A 333 -9.96 -49.93 -0.74
C PHE A 333 -10.24 -48.41 -0.80
N ARG A 334 -9.75 -47.73 -1.84
CA ARG A 334 -10.07 -46.31 -2.08
C ARG A 334 -11.58 -46.08 -2.18
N ALA A 335 -12.29 -46.94 -2.91
CA ALA A 335 -13.75 -46.84 -3.04
C ALA A 335 -14.46 -47.07 -1.70
N TYR A 336 -14.01 -48.07 -0.92
CA TYR A 336 -14.50 -48.31 0.44
C TYR A 336 -14.35 -47.07 1.31
N LEU A 337 -13.15 -46.47 1.39
CA LEU A 337 -12.91 -45.28 2.20
C LEU A 337 -13.77 -44.10 1.76
N GLN A 338 -14.02 -43.94 0.46
CA GLN A 338 -14.90 -42.88 -0.03
C GLN A 338 -16.34 -43.06 0.48
N VAL A 339 -16.87 -44.29 0.49
CA VAL A 339 -18.21 -44.59 1.03
C VAL A 339 -18.23 -44.46 2.56
N TYR A 340 -17.20 -44.95 3.24
CA TYR A 340 -17.03 -44.82 4.69
C TYR A 340 -17.07 -43.35 5.12
N LEU A 341 -16.24 -42.49 4.54
CA LEU A 341 -16.21 -41.06 4.87
C LEU A 341 -17.52 -40.33 4.51
N ARG A 342 -18.17 -40.72 3.41
CA ARG A 342 -19.49 -40.19 3.03
C ARG A 342 -20.58 -40.56 4.04
N THR A 343 -20.45 -41.67 4.74
CA THR A 343 -21.41 -42.09 5.78
C THR A 343 -20.99 -41.67 7.20
N HIS A 344 -19.73 -41.27 7.40
CA HIS A 344 -19.19 -40.91 8.72
C HIS A 344 -19.88 -39.68 9.35
N PRO A 345 -20.38 -39.75 10.61
CA PRO A 345 -21.17 -38.67 11.21
C PRO A 345 -20.38 -37.37 11.42
N GLY A 346 -19.07 -37.45 11.69
CA GLY A 346 -18.20 -36.28 11.89
C GLY A 346 -17.70 -35.58 10.61
N ILE A 347 -18.10 -36.05 9.43
CA ILE A 347 -17.65 -35.48 8.14
C ILE A 347 -18.74 -34.62 7.51
N HIS A 348 -18.37 -33.41 7.10
CA HIS A 348 -19.25 -32.44 6.46
C HIS A 348 -19.67 -32.90 5.06
N LYS A 349 -20.99 -33.08 4.86
CA LYS A 349 -21.55 -33.68 3.63
C LYS A 349 -21.65 -32.72 2.45
N GLY A 350 -21.70 -31.41 2.71
CA GLY A 350 -21.77 -30.37 1.68
C GLY A 350 -20.42 -29.86 1.17
N MET A 351 -19.30 -30.38 1.69
CA MET A 351 -17.95 -29.94 1.31
C MET A 351 -17.23 -31.03 0.52
N THR A 352 -16.14 -30.65 -0.15
CA THR A 352 -15.36 -31.59 -0.97
C THR A 352 -14.86 -32.77 -0.15
N LEU A 353 -15.16 -33.97 -0.63
CA LEU A 353 -14.69 -35.23 -0.09
C LEU A 353 -14.08 -36.05 -1.21
N MET A 354 -12.79 -36.35 -1.09
CA MET A 354 -12.08 -37.22 -2.02
C MET A 354 -11.07 -38.10 -1.28
N VAL A 355 -10.96 -39.33 -1.75
CA VAL A 355 -9.87 -40.25 -1.42
C VAL A 355 -9.12 -40.48 -2.72
N ARG A 356 -7.86 -40.06 -2.78
CA ARG A 356 -7.08 -40.08 -4.04
C ARG A 356 -5.69 -40.62 -3.83
N GLN A 357 -5.12 -41.18 -4.89
CA GLN A 357 -3.71 -41.57 -4.91
C GLN A 357 -2.89 -40.36 -5.36
N LEU A 358 -1.81 -40.06 -4.62
CA LEU A 358 -0.79 -39.11 -5.06
C LEU A 358 0.29 -39.85 -5.87
N ALA A 359 1.22 -39.09 -6.43
CA ALA A 359 2.38 -39.67 -7.10
C ALA A 359 3.11 -40.63 -6.14
N PRO A 360 3.44 -41.86 -6.57
CA PRO A 360 4.26 -42.77 -5.78
C PRO A 360 5.59 -42.12 -5.39
N THR A 361 6.05 -42.45 -4.19
CA THR A 361 7.32 -41.97 -3.63
C THR A 361 8.19 -43.16 -3.24
N SER A 362 9.40 -42.91 -2.74
CA SER A 362 10.23 -43.94 -2.11
C SER A 362 9.55 -44.61 -0.91
N GLU A 363 8.52 -43.98 -0.36
CA GLU A 363 7.74 -44.47 0.77
C GLU A 363 6.42 -45.14 0.35
N GLY A 364 6.34 -45.67 -0.89
CA GLY A 364 5.13 -46.32 -1.41
C GLY A 364 4.16 -45.36 -2.10
N VAL A 365 2.87 -45.75 -2.20
CA VAL A 365 1.81 -44.94 -2.83
C VAL A 365 1.01 -44.19 -1.76
N PRO A 366 1.11 -42.86 -1.66
CA PRO A 366 0.29 -42.10 -0.73
C PRO A 366 -1.17 -42.11 -1.16
N LEU A 367 -2.06 -42.60 -0.29
CA LEU A 367 -3.50 -42.48 -0.42
C LEU A 367 -3.96 -41.31 0.48
N GLU A 368 -4.23 -40.17 -0.14
CA GLU A 368 -4.63 -38.94 0.54
C GLU A 368 -6.13 -38.97 0.85
N ILE A 369 -6.43 -38.75 2.13
CA ILE A 369 -7.77 -38.46 2.64
C ILE A 369 -7.93 -36.94 2.67
N TYR A 370 -8.82 -36.44 1.80
CA TYR A 370 -9.20 -35.04 1.75
C TYR A 370 -10.68 -34.92 2.04
N ALA A 371 -11.00 -34.37 3.20
CA ALA A 371 -12.37 -34.17 3.66
C ALA A 371 -12.45 -32.94 4.57
N PHE A 372 -13.66 -32.56 4.96
CA PHE A 372 -13.87 -31.54 5.98
C PHE A 372 -14.68 -32.15 7.13
N THR A 373 -14.30 -31.88 8.38
CA THR A 373 -15.14 -32.18 9.53
C THR A 373 -16.34 -31.25 9.54
N ASN A 374 -17.44 -31.65 10.18
CA ASN A 374 -18.62 -30.80 10.40
C ASN A 374 -18.51 -29.92 11.66
N THR A 375 -17.30 -29.79 12.21
CA THR A 375 -16.98 -28.96 13.36
C THR A 375 -15.67 -28.22 13.09
N THR A 376 -15.54 -27.04 13.69
CA THR A 376 -14.32 -26.21 13.68
C THR A 376 -13.62 -26.22 15.03
N ALA A 377 -14.24 -26.78 16.07
CA ALA A 377 -13.64 -26.94 17.40
C ALA A 377 -12.40 -27.84 17.32
N TRP A 378 -11.28 -27.38 17.88
CA TRP A 378 -9.99 -28.02 17.67
C TRP A 378 -9.96 -29.44 18.26
N VAL A 379 -10.38 -29.61 19.51
CA VAL A 379 -10.37 -30.92 20.18
C VAL A 379 -11.21 -31.95 19.43
N ASP A 380 -12.43 -31.59 19.03
CA ASP A 380 -13.32 -32.48 18.28
C ASP A 380 -12.76 -32.82 16.90
N TYR A 381 -12.17 -31.83 16.21
CA TYR A 381 -11.50 -32.04 14.93
C TYR A 381 -10.38 -33.09 15.02
N GLU A 382 -9.50 -32.99 16.04
CA GLU A 382 -8.40 -33.95 16.24
C GLU A 382 -8.92 -35.33 16.63
N SER A 383 -9.99 -35.41 17.43
CA SER A 383 -10.64 -36.68 17.79
C SER A 383 -11.21 -37.38 16.56
N ILE A 384 -12.03 -36.67 15.76
CA ILE A 384 -12.61 -37.22 14.53
C ILE A 384 -11.53 -37.68 13.56
N GLN A 385 -10.47 -36.89 13.43
CA GLN A 385 -9.35 -37.24 12.55
C GLN A 385 -8.61 -38.49 13.05
N SER A 386 -8.35 -38.59 14.34
CA SER A 386 -7.71 -39.78 14.94
C SER A 386 -8.57 -41.03 14.76
N ASP A 387 -9.87 -40.98 15.11
CA ASP A 387 -10.80 -42.11 14.99
C ASP A 387 -10.90 -42.64 13.55
N ILE A 388 -10.92 -41.73 12.57
CA ILE A 388 -10.92 -42.09 11.14
C ILE A 388 -9.65 -42.85 10.78
N PHE A 389 -8.48 -42.38 11.22
CA PHE A 389 -7.21 -43.00 10.88
C PHE A 389 -6.99 -44.33 11.64
N ASP A 390 -7.45 -44.44 12.89
CA ASP A 390 -7.45 -45.69 13.64
C ASP A 390 -8.24 -46.78 12.91
N HIS A 391 -9.45 -46.45 12.44
CA HIS A 391 -10.26 -47.35 11.63
C HIS A 391 -9.57 -47.71 10.30
N ILE A 392 -8.99 -46.72 9.61
CA ILE A 392 -8.27 -46.94 8.36
C ILE A 392 -7.11 -47.91 8.54
N PHE A 393 -6.31 -47.75 9.60
CA PHE A 393 -5.19 -48.65 9.89
C PHE A 393 -5.65 -50.05 10.26
N ALA A 394 -6.71 -50.17 11.05
CA ALA A 394 -7.24 -51.46 11.48
C ALA A 394 -7.87 -52.27 10.34
N ILE A 395 -8.55 -51.62 9.39
CA ILE A 395 -9.26 -52.30 8.30
C ILE A 395 -8.39 -52.56 7.07
N LEU A 396 -7.22 -51.91 6.97
CA LEU A 396 -6.33 -52.06 5.81
C LEU A 396 -5.97 -53.52 5.47
N PRO A 397 -5.66 -54.41 6.45
CA PRO A 397 -5.33 -55.82 6.17
C PRO A 397 -6.48 -56.63 5.56
N GLU A 398 -7.74 -56.26 5.76
CA GLU A 398 -8.89 -56.96 5.13
C GLU A 398 -8.88 -56.86 3.60
N PHE A 399 -8.17 -55.86 3.07
CA PHE A 399 -7.94 -55.65 1.64
C PHE A 399 -6.59 -56.22 1.18
N ASP A 400 -5.90 -57.00 2.01
CA ASP A 400 -4.55 -57.52 1.75
C ASP A 400 -3.54 -56.41 1.40
N LEU A 401 -3.78 -55.21 1.93
CA LEU A 401 -2.91 -54.04 1.79
C LEU A 401 -2.08 -53.86 3.06
N ARG A 402 -0.91 -53.25 2.90
CA ARG A 402 -0.02 -52.91 4.02
C ARG A 402 0.32 -51.43 4.03
N VAL A 403 0.46 -50.88 5.24
CA VAL A 403 1.06 -49.55 5.40
C VAL A 403 2.53 -49.68 5.12
N HIS A 404 3.05 -48.74 4.34
CA HIS A 404 4.46 -48.64 4.11
C HIS A 404 5.19 -48.24 5.40
N GLN A 405 6.19 -49.02 5.78
CA GLN A 405 7.09 -48.75 6.89
C GLN A 405 8.52 -48.79 6.35
N ILE A 406 9.39 -47.89 6.80
CA ILE A 406 10.80 -47.90 6.41
C ILE A 406 11.46 -49.07 7.18
N PRO A 407 12.11 -50.07 6.55
CA PRO A 407 13.27 -49.87 5.69
C PRO A 407 13.07 -50.38 4.27
N THR A 408 13.09 -49.44 3.33
CA THR A 408 12.72 -49.68 1.95
C THR A 408 13.84 -50.32 1.15
N GLY A 409 13.49 -51.45 0.58
CA GLY A 409 14.27 -52.28 -0.31
C GLY A 409 13.66 -53.67 -0.34
N HIS A 410 12.32 -53.77 -0.27
CA HIS A 410 11.49 -54.94 0.08
C HIS A 410 12.28 -56.14 0.64
N ASP A 411 12.75 -56.03 1.86
CA ASP A 411 13.03 -54.81 2.62
C ASP A 411 14.44 -55.02 3.14
N MET A 412 15.31 -54.36 2.38
CA MET A 412 16.70 -54.62 2.02
C MET A 412 17.06 -56.06 1.63
N ARG A 413 16.43 -56.57 0.55
CA ARG A 413 16.24 -58.00 0.23
C ARG A 413 15.21 -58.54 1.25
N VAL A 414 14.67 -59.73 1.11
CA VAL A 414 13.94 -60.35 2.24
C VAL A 414 14.83 -60.50 3.51
N MET A 415 16.11 -60.14 3.45
CA MET A 415 16.77 -59.04 4.22
C MET A 415 18.23 -59.39 4.32
N ALA A 416 18.88 -59.35 3.14
CA ALA A 416 20.08 -60.11 2.76
C ALA A 416 20.01 -61.61 3.10
N GLN A 417 18.79 -62.05 3.31
CA GLN A 417 18.49 -63.18 4.09
C GLN A 417 17.23 -63.85 3.47
N GLN A 418 16.63 -64.90 4.01
CA GLN A 418 16.66 -65.42 5.38
C GLN A 418 18.09 -65.83 5.92
N MET A 419 19.16 -65.68 5.09
CA MET A 419 20.65 -65.81 5.10
C MET A 419 21.07 -67.26 5.13
N THR A 420 21.54 -67.79 4.00
CA THR A 420 22.05 -69.18 3.84
C THR A 420 21.04 -70.29 4.25
N ALA A 421 20.29 -70.91 3.32
CA ALA A 421 19.45 -72.11 3.52
C ALA A 421 19.85 -73.21 2.48
N PRO A 422 19.94 -74.52 2.83
CA PRO A 422 18.89 -75.33 3.46
C PRO A 422 19.26 -75.86 4.86
N LYS A 423 18.28 -76.01 5.76
CA LYS A 423 18.40 -76.88 6.94
C LYS A 423 17.02 -77.45 7.34
N ALA A 424 17.03 -78.79 7.40
CA ALA A 424 16.06 -79.79 7.88
C ALA A 424 14.76 -79.93 7.06
#